data_AF-A0A7V9J849-F1
#
_entry.id   AF-A0A7V9J849-F1
#
_cell.length_a   1.000
_cell.length_b   1.000
_cell.length_c   1.000
_cell.angle_alpha   90.00
_cell.angle_beta   90.00
_cell.angle_gamma   90.00
#
_symmetry.space_group_name_H-M   'P 1'
#
loop_
_entity.id
_entity.type
_entity.pdbx_description
1 polymer ?
#
loop_
_entity_poly.entity_id
_entity_poly.type
_entity_poly.pdbx_seq_one_letter_code
_entity_poly.pdbx_strand_id
1 'polypeptide(L)'
;MARPPKHPVDVKLKIVLSVLRGESTQAEAARRHGVSETSIGKWKEQFLLAGRQGLQHGDRAGKPTGSEARLIEEVDDLTRALGEAHVELRALKRGGPHGLGFR
;
A
#
# COMPACT_ATOMS: atom_id res chain seq x y z
N MET A 1 -9.77 9.99 -8.52
CA MET A 1 -9.19 8.66 -8.84
C MET A 1 -7.81 8.86 -9.46
N ALA A 2 -6.79 8.12 -9.01
CA ALA A 2 -5.42 8.27 -9.53
C ALA A 2 -5.33 7.78 -10.98
N ARG A 3 -4.69 8.56 -11.85
CA ARG A 3 -4.48 8.20 -13.26
C ARG A 3 -3.56 6.96 -13.33
N PRO A 4 -3.90 5.92 -14.12
CA PRO A 4 -3.05 4.74 -14.23
C PRO A 4 -1.67 5.12 -14.76
N PRO A 5 -0.59 4.50 -14.24
CA PRO A 5 0.76 4.84 -14.62
C PRO A 5 0.98 4.58 -16.11
N LYS A 6 1.51 5.58 -16.83
CA LYS A 6 1.76 5.54 -18.29
C LYS A 6 2.74 4.44 -18.74
N HIS A 7 3.55 3.88 -17.84
CA HIS A 7 4.53 2.85 -18.17
C HIS A 7 4.34 1.62 -17.28
N PRO A 8 4.30 0.41 -17.87
CA PRO A 8 4.32 -0.84 -17.12
C PRO A 8 5.53 -0.89 -16.17
N VAL A 9 5.35 -1.51 -15.01
CA VAL A 9 6.40 -1.61 -13.98
C VAL A 9 7.65 -2.30 -14.53
N ASP A 10 7.49 -3.38 -15.31
CA ASP A 10 8.61 -4.11 -15.91
C ASP A 10 9.46 -3.26 -16.85
N VAL A 11 8.83 -2.33 -17.57
CA VAL A 11 9.54 -1.40 -18.45
C VAL A 11 10.37 -0.41 -17.63
N LYS A 12 9.79 0.14 -16.56
CA LYS A 12 10.53 1.02 -15.64
C LYS A 12 11.71 0.30 -15.00
N LEU A 13 11.52 -0.95 -14.59
CA LEU A 13 12.57 -1.77 -13.99
C LEU A 13 13.73 -1.98 -14.96
N LYS A 14 13.44 -2.40 -16.21
CA LYS A 14 14.46 -2.56 -17.25
C LYS A 14 15.26 -1.28 -17.49
N ILE A 15 14.58 -0.13 -17.56
CA ILE A 15 15.22 1.18 -17.73
C ILE A 15 16.16 1.49 -16.56
N VAL A 16 15.68 1.36 -15.32
CA VAL A 16 16.48 1.64 -14.12
C VAL A 16 17.71 0.75 -14.06
N LEU A 17 17.57 -0.55 -14.35
CA LEU A 17 18.69 -1.48 -14.34
C LEU A 17 19.72 -1.18 -15.44
N SER A 18 19.28 -0.81 -16.66
CA SER A 18 20.18 -0.37 -17.74
C SER A 18 21.01 0.85 -17.33
N VAL A 19 20.36 1.83 -16.69
CA VAL A 19 21.04 3.03 -16.19
C VAL A 19 22.02 2.72 -15.06
N LEU A 20 21.66 1.82 -14.13
CA LEU A 20 22.53 1.42 -13.02
C LEU A 20 23.75 0.61 -13.50
N ARG A 21 23.60 -0.20 -14.56
CA ARG A 21 24.71 -0.95 -15.18
C ARG A 21 25.61 -0.09 -16.06
N GLY A 22 25.22 1.16 -16.35
CA GLY A 22 25.97 2.04 -17.25
C GLY A 22 25.78 1.73 -18.74
N GLU A 23 24.82 0.87 -19.10
CA GLU A 23 24.49 0.52 -20.50
C GLU A 23 23.85 1.69 -21.25
N SER A 24 23.26 2.63 -20.50
CA SER A 24 22.66 3.86 -21.03
C SER A 24 22.70 4.95 -19.98
N THR A 25 22.98 6.18 -20.38
CA THR A 25 22.79 7.35 -19.51
C THR A 25 21.30 7.61 -19.24
N GLN A 26 20.98 8.38 -18.19
CA GLN A 26 19.61 8.79 -17.91
C GLN A 26 18.99 9.57 -19.10
N ALA A 27 19.79 10.41 -19.75
CA ALA A 27 19.40 11.19 -20.92
C ALA A 27 19.06 10.32 -22.14
N GLU A 28 19.87 9.30 -22.42
CA GLU A 28 19.60 8.37 -23.52
C GLU A 28 18.35 7.53 -23.27
N ALA A 29 18.19 7.03 -22.05
CA ALA A 29 17.01 6.26 -21.65
C ALA A 29 15.73 7.11 -21.70
N ALA A 30 15.81 8.37 -21.29
CA ALA A 30 14.71 9.33 -21.36
C ALA A 30 14.20 9.51 -22.81
N ARG A 31 15.12 9.78 -23.74
CA ARG A 31 14.81 9.93 -25.16
C ARG A 31 14.23 8.64 -25.77
N ARG A 32 14.85 7.49 -25.49
CA ARG A 32 14.43 6.18 -26.05
C ARG A 32 13.03 5.78 -25.61
N HIS A 33 12.64 6.08 -24.36
CA HIS A 33 11.38 5.63 -23.78
C HIS A 33 10.31 6.73 -23.69
N GLY A 34 10.58 7.94 -24.20
CA GLY A 34 9.63 9.05 -24.20
C GLY A 34 9.29 9.56 -22.79
N VAL A 35 10.25 9.51 -21.87
CA VAL A 35 10.09 9.93 -20.46
C VAL A 35 11.09 11.03 -20.12
N SER A 36 10.85 11.78 -19.04
CA SER A 36 11.83 12.76 -18.58
C SER A 36 12.98 12.12 -17.81
N GLU A 37 14.18 12.69 -17.92
CA GLU A 37 15.35 12.29 -17.12
C GLU A 37 15.05 12.33 -15.62
N THR A 38 14.31 13.34 -15.17
CA THR A 38 13.84 13.46 -13.79
C THR A 38 12.99 12.27 -13.35
N SER A 39 12.14 11.73 -14.23
CA SER A 39 11.32 10.56 -13.90
C SER A 39 12.21 9.33 -13.70
N ILE A 40 13.20 9.14 -14.58
CA ILE A 40 14.18 8.06 -14.45
C ILE A 40 15.02 8.23 -13.17
N GLY A 41 15.43 9.45 -12.85
CA GLY A 41 16.13 9.77 -11.60
C GLY A 41 15.34 9.35 -10.37
N LYS A 42 14.04 9.71 -10.31
CA LYS A 42 13.15 9.31 -9.23
C LYS A 42 12.99 7.79 -9.13
N TRP A 43 12.82 7.09 -10.25
CA TRP A 43 12.72 5.62 -10.22
C TRP A 43 14.01 4.96 -9.74
N LYS A 44 15.17 5.49 -10.13
CA LYS A 44 16.48 5.03 -9.65
C LYS A 44 16.60 5.18 -8.14
N GLU A 45 16.23 6.35 -7.60
CA GLU A 45 16.25 6.63 -6.17
C GLU A 45 15.33 5.68 -5.39
N GLN A 46 14.08 5.52 -5.85
CA GLN A 46 13.12 4.61 -5.25
C GLN A 46 13.62 3.16 -5.25
N PHE A 47 14.17 2.70 -6.38
CA PHE A 47 14.71 1.35 -6.50
C PHE A 47 15.87 1.11 -5.53
N LEU A 48 16.80 2.06 -5.41
CA LEU A 48 17.95 1.94 -4.52
C LEU A 48 17.54 2.01 -3.03
N LEU A 49 16.57 2.86 -2.69
CA LEU A 49 16.05 2.95 -1.33
C LEU A 49 15.35 1.64 -0.92
N ALA A 50 14.41 1.17 -1.75
CA ALA A 50 13.69 -0.08 -1.51
C ALA A 50 14.65 -1.28 -1.53
N GLY A 51 15.65 -1.28 -2.41
CA GLY A 51 16.70 -2.29 -2.45
C GLY A 51 17.52 -2.33 -1.16
N ARG A 52 17.92 -1.17 -0.63
CA ARG A 52 18.61 -1.09 0.68
C ARG A 52 17.74 -1.58 1.82
N GLN A 53 16.48 -1.17 1.88
CA GLN A 53 15.53 -1.66 2.89
C GLN A 53 15.32 -3.17 2.78
N GLY A 54 15.17 -3.70 1.56
CA GLY A 54 15.05 -5.13 1.31
C GLY A 54 16.29 -5.91 1.75
N LEU A 55 17.49 -5.37 1.54
CA LEU A 55 18.73 -5.99 2.03
C LEU A 55 18.87 -5.91 3.56
N GLN A 56 18.43 -4.81 4.18
CA GLN A 56 18.48 -4.64 5.63
C GLN A 56 17.48 -5.53 6.36
N HIS A 57 16.27 -5.67 5.83
CA HIS A 57 15.18 -6.40 6.47
C HIS A 57 15.08 -7.86 5.96
N GLY A 58 15.68 -8.18 4.82
CA GLY A 58 15.63 -9.51 4.19
C GLY A 58 14.18 -9.96 3.94
N ASP A 59 13.91 -11.26 4.16
CA ASP A 59 12.58 -11.86 4.06
C ASP A 59 11.52 -11.28 5.03
N ARG A 60 11.92 -10.36 5.92
CA ARG A 60 11.00 -9.64 6.81
C ARG A 60 10.43 -8.37 6.18
N ALA A 61 10.92 -7.92 5.01
CA ALA A 61 10.51 -6.67 4.36
C ALA A 61 9.00 -6.59 3.99
N GLY A 62 8.25 -7.68 4.15
CA GLY A 62 6.79 -7.69 4.00
C GLY A 62 6.05 -8.47 5.10
N LYS A 63 6.73 -8.87 6.18
CA LYS A 63 6.09 -9.51 7.33
C LYS A 63 5.77 -8.43 8.36
N PRO A 64 4.54 -8.40 8.91
CA PRO A 64 4.23 -7.52 10.03
C PRO A 64 5.31 -7.69 11.10
N THR A 65 5.89 -6.58 11.55
CA THR A 65 6.70 -6.58 12.77
C THR A 65 5.86 -7.11 13.94
N GLY A 66 6.47 -7.63 15.00
CA GLY A 66 5.71 -8.15 16.14
C GLY A 66 4.69 -7.14 16.70
N SER A 67 5.03 -5.86 16.63
CA SER A 67 4.13 -4.75 16.99
C SER A 67 2.98 -4.57 15.98
N GLU A 68 3.24 -4.61 14.67
CA GLU A 68 2.19 -4.52 13.65
C GLU A 68 1.25 -5.74 13.69
N ALA A 69 1.78 -6.94 13.92
CA ALA A 69 0.96 -8.14 14.08
C ALA A 69 -0.01 -8.00 15.26
N ARG A 70 0.49 -7.47 16.39
CA ARG A 70 -0.33 -7.20 17.58
C ARG A 70 -1.39 -6.13 17.32
N LEU A 71 -1.05 -5.08 16.57
CA LEU A 71 -2.02 -4.04 16.19
C LEU A 71 -3.11 -4.58 15.26
N ILE A 72 -2.77 -5.49 14.34
CA ILE A 72 -3.77 -6.15 13.46
C ILE A 72 -4.74 -6.98 14.30
N GLU A 73 -4.24 -7.76 15.26
CA GLU A 73 -5.07 -8.55 16.18
C GLU A 73 -5.99 -7.65 17.03
N GLU A 74 -5.45 -6.54 17.57
CA GLU A 74 -6.23 -5.58 18.35
C GLU A 74 -7.32 -4.90 17.51
N VAL A 75 -7.03 -4.54 16.25
CA VAL A 75 -8.03 -3.97 15.34
C VAL A 75 -9.14 -4.97 15.04
N ASP A 76 -8.82 -6.25 14.84
CA ASP A 76 -9.82 -7.30 14.60
C ASP A 76 -10.73 -7.50 15.82
N ASP A 77 -10.16 -7.54 17.01
CA ASP A 77 -10.91 -7.66 18.27
C ASP A 77 -11.83 -6.47 18.51
N LEU A 78 -11.32 -5.24 18.32
CA LEU A 78 -12.11 -4.01 18.45
C LEU A 78 -13.24 -3.96 17.41
N THR A 79 -12.97 -4.42 16.18
CA THR A 79 -13.97 -4.47 15.11
C THR A 79 -15.10 -5.44 15.44
N ARG A 80 -14.77 -6.61 16.02
CA ARG A 80 -15.78 -7.58 16.50
C ARG A 80 -16.64 -6.98 17.61
N ALA A 81 -16.01 -6.42 18.65
CA ALA A 81 -16.71 -5.83 19.78
C ALA A 81 -17.64 -4.68 19.35
N LEU A 82 -17.18 -3.84 18.41
CA LEU A 82 -17.99 -2.77 17.83
C LEU A 82 -19.22 -3.32 17.09
N GLY A 83 -19.06 -4.41 16.34
CA GLY A 83 -20.15 -5.09 15.65
C GLY A 83 -21.21 -5.63 16.62
N GLU A 84 -20.77 -6.29 17.69
CA GLU A 84 -21.65 -6.82 18.74
C GLU A 84 -22.43 -5.69 19.42
N ALA A 85 -21.74 -4.65 19.87
CA ALA A 85 -22.37 -3.47 20.48
C ALA A 85 -23.36 -2.78 19.52
N HIS A 86 -23.05 -2.71 18.22
CA HIS A 86 -23.95 -2.14 17.23
C HIS A 86 -25.25 -2.95 17.08
N VAL A 87 -25.16 -4.29 17.10
CA VAL A 87 -26.34 -5.17 17.04
C VAL A 87 -27.21 -5.00 18.28
N GLU A 88 -26.61 -4.97 19.46
CA GLU A 88 -27.33 -4.76 20.73
C GLU A 88 -28.06 -3.41 20.76
N LEU A 89 -27.36 -2.33 20.38
CA LEU A 89 -27.97 -1.00 20.29
C LEU A 89 -29.14 -0.97 19.30
N ARG A 90 -29.02 -1.69 18.17
CA ARG A 90 -30.11 -1.78 17.19
C ARG A 90 -31.27 -2.63 17.69
N ALA A 91 -31.02 -3.65 18.50
CA ALA A 91 -32.06 -4.45 19.15
C ALA A 91 -32.81 -3.61 20.18
N LEU A 92 -32.11 -2.90 21.06
CA LEU A 92 -32.69 -2.00 22.06
C LEU A 92 -33.50 -0.87 21.43
N LYS A 93 -33.00 -0.24 20.36
CA LYS A 93 -33.73 0.79 19.62
C LYS A 93 -34.99 0.25 18.92
N ARG A 94 -35.01 -1.02 18.52
CA ARG A 94 -36.20 -1.69 17.96
C ARG A 94 -37.19 -2.15 19.04
N GLY A 95 -36.71 -2.50 20.23
CA GLY A 95 -37.52 -2.91 21.39
C GLY A 95 -37.93 -1.78 22.34
N GLY A 96 -37.48 -0.54 22.10
CA GLY A 96 -37.90 0.64 22.84
C GLY A 96 -39.38 0.98 22.63
N PRO A 97 -39.96 1.91 23.42
CA PRO A 97 -41.41 2.11 23.61
C PRO A 97 -42.24 2.45 22.36
N HIS A 98 -41.61 2.59 21.19
CA HIS A 98 -42.30 2.72 19.90
C HIS A 98 -42.66 1.37 19.23
N GLY A 99 -42.23 0.23 19.80
CA GLY A 99 -42.55 -1.12 19.29
C GLY A 99 -43.72 -1.83 19.99
N LEU A 100 -44.29 -1.27 21.05
CA LEU A 100 -45.43 -1.82 21.79
C LEU A 100 -46.62 -0.85 21.74
N GLY A 101 -47.01 -0.46 20.53
CA GLY A 101 -48.20 0.34 20.27
C GLY A 101 -49.29 -0.50 19.61
N PHE A 102 -50.44 -0.57 20.27
CA PHE A 102 -51.75 -1.08 19.82
C PHE A 102 -52.01 -2.59 19.88
N ARG A 103 -52.52 -3.03 21.04
CA ARG A 103 -53.93 -3.44 21.11
C ARG A 103 -54.52 -3.16 22.49
#